data_AF-A0A5B7Y3D1-F1
#
_entry.id   AF-A0A5B7Y3D1-F1
#
_cell.length_a   1.000
_cell.length_b   1.000
_cell.length_c   1.000
_cell.angle_alpha   90.00
_cell.angle_beta   90.00
_cell.angle_gamma   90.00
#
_symmetry.space_group_name_H-M   'P 1'
#
loop_
_entity.id
_entity.type
_entity.pdbx_description
1 polymer ?
#
loop_
_entity_poly.entity_id
_entity_poly.type
_entity_poly.pdbx_seq_one_letter_code
_entity_poly.pdbx_strand_id
1 'polypeptide(L)'
;MCKRIKRFLNCIELGNELTTEIIATLVQKQDLDEVFRHHLEIAINQLLQTELAAFLGYERHSYAGINTRNNRNGSYERSFDTKYGQLNLTIPRDRNGIFHNHILPAYGRHSDSLETTVIQLYTKGITTTEIA
;
A
#
# COMPACT_ATOMS: atom_id res chain seq x y z
N MET A 1 8.57 26.88 -0.52
CA MET A 1 9.25 25.63 -0.15
C MET A 1 9.11 24.61 -1.28
N CYS A 2 10.20 24.01 -1.76
CA CYS A 2 10.17 23.08 -2.91
C CYS A 2 9.32 21.84 -2.60
N LYS A 3 8.46 21.41 -3.54
CA LYS A 3 7.53 20.26 -3.37
C LYS A 3 8.25 18.96 -3.01
N ARG A 4 9.48 18.79 -3.51
CA ARG A 4 10.35 17.65 -3.22
C ARG A 4 10.75 17.57 -1.74
N ILE A 5 10.94 18.73 -1.10
CA ILE A 5 11.29 18.81 0.33
C ILE A 5 10.08 18.44 1.19
N LYS A 6 8.87 18.92 0.83
CA LYS A 6 7.64 18.59 1.58
C LYS A 6 7.35 17.08 1.60
N ARG A 7 7.52 16.40 0.46
CA ARG A 7 7.39 14.93 0.40
C ARG A 7 8.38 14.20 1.29
N PHE A 8 9.63 14.64 1.27
CA PHE A 8 10.68 14.04 2.06
C PHE A 8 10.43 14.25 3.57
N LEU A 9 9.95 15.43 3.97
CA LEU A 9 9.53 15.68 5.36
C LEU A 9 8.36 14.78 5.77
N ASN A 10 7.30 14.65 4.97
CA ASN A 10 6.16 13.80 5.32
C ASN A 10 6.57 12.32 5.51
N CYS A 11 7.50 11.79 4.70
CA CYS A 11 7.99 10.42 4.89
C CYS A 11 8.83 10.27 6.16
N ILE A 12 9.60 11.28 6.54
CA ILE A 12 10.36 11.30 7.80
C ILE A 12 9.42 11.38 9.00
N GLU A 13 8.40 12.23 8.93
CA GLU A 13 7.36 12.37 9.95
C GLU A 13 6.67 11.02 10.20
N LEU A 14 6.26 10.34 9.12
CA LEU A 14 5.67 9.00 9.23
C LEU A 14 6.59 8.02 9.98
N GLY A 15 7.87 7.97 9.60
CA GLY A 15 8.86 7.07 10.23
C GLY A 15 9.06 7.34 11.71
N ASN A 16 9.04 8.61 12.12
CA ASN A 16 9.16 8.99 13.54
C ASN A 16 7.91 8.60 14.34
N GLU A 17 6.73 8.73 13.74
CA GLU A 17 5.45 8.27 14.33
C GLU A 17 5.48 6.74 14.52
N LEU A 18 5.97 5.97 13.54
CA LEU A 18 6.11 4.50 13.65
C LEU A 18 6.92 4.09 14.88
N THR A 19 8.12 4.66 15.01
CA THR A 19 9.05 4.27 16.06
C THR A 19 8.51 4.58 17.45
N THR A 20 7.78 5.69 17.58
CA THR A 20 7.17 6.10 18.85
C THR A 20 6.03 5.16 19.23
N GLU A 21 5.17 4.80 18.28
CA GLU A 21 4.04 3.89 18.52
C GLU A 21 4.50 2.45 18.82
N ILE A 22 5.54 1.96 18.15
CA ILE A 22 6.13 0.64 18.44
C ILE A 22 6.69 0.61 19.88
N ILE A 23 7.41 1.65 20.30
CA ILE A 23 7.94 1.72 21.67
C ILE A 23 6.79 1.75 22.68
N ALA A 24 5.74 2.55 22.42
CA ALA A 24 4.59 2.65 23.30
C ALA A 24 3.84 1.31 23.45
N THR A 25 3.63 0.59 22.34
CA THR A 25 2.93 -0.71 22.35
C THR A 25 3.75 -1.82 23.00
N LEU A 26 5.07 -1.83 22.83
CA LEU A 26 5.97 -2.73 23.55
C LEU A 26 5.92 -2.52 25.07
N VAL A 27 5.90 -1.26 25.52
CA VAL A 27 5.75 -0.93 26.95
C VAL A 27 4.40 -1.41 27.49
N GLN A 28 3.34 -1.33 26.68
CA GLN A 28 1.99 -1.74 27.03
C GLN A 28 1.73 -3.25 26.87
N LYS A 29 2.69 -4.04 26.35
CA LYS A 29 2.56 -5.48 26.01
C LYS A 29 1.32 -5.78 25.14
N GLN A 30 1.00 -4.87 24.22
CA GLN A 30 -0.10 -5.05 23.28
C GLN A 30 0.36 -5.81 22.02
N ASP A 31 -0.60 -6.12 21.16
CA ASP A 31 -0.36 -6.79 19.89
C ASP A 31 0.34 -5.84 18.91
N LEU A 32 1.51 -6.26 18.41
CA LEU A 32 2.32 -5.46 17.48
C LEU A 32 1.80 -5.55 16.05
N ASP A 33 1.12 -6.65 15.71
CA ASP A 33 0.73 -6.94 14.34
C ASP A 33 -0.27 -5.89 13.80
N GLU A 34 -1.16 -5.38 14.65
CA GLU A 34 -2.11 -4.33 14.27
C GLU A 34 -1.44 -2.98 13.99
N VAL A 35 -0.43 -2.61 14.78
CA VAL A 35 0.36 -1.39 14.55
C VAL A 35 1.09 -1.49 13.21
N PHE A 36 1.72 -2.64 12.95
CA PHE A 36 2.38 -2.88 11.68
C PHE A 36 1.39 -2.86 10.51
N ARG A 37 0.23 -3.50 10.65
CA ARG A 37 -0.83 -3.52 9.63
C ARG A 37 -1.27 -2.11 9.26
N HIS A 38 -1.60 -1.28 10.26
CA HIS A 38 -2.07 0.10 10.04
C HIS A 38 -1.03 0.96 9.30
N HIS A 39 0.23 0.90 9.73
CA HIS A 39 1.28 1.69 9.12
C HIS A 39 1.71 1.21 7.75
N LEU A 40 1.66 -0.10 7.54
CA LEU A 40 1.86 -0.69 6.21
C LEU A 40 0.76 -0.21 5.25
N GLU A 41 -0.50 -0.16 5.69
CA GLU A 41 -1.61 0.40 4.91
C GLU A 41 -1.35 1.86 4.51
N ILE A 42 -0.94 2.72 5.45
CA ILE A 42 -0.61 4.12 5.18
C ILE A 42 0.55 4.22 4.19
N ALA A 43 1.63 3.47 4.42
CA ALA A 43 2.83 3.49 3.60
C ALA A 43 2.54 3.10 2.14
N ILE A 44 1.78 2.01 1.92
CA ILE A 44 1.40 1.57 0.57
C ILE A 44 0.51 2.62 -0.10
N ASN A 45 -0.49 3.14 0.61
CA ASN A 45 -1.39 4.16 0.06
C ASN A 45 -0.63 5.41 -0.37
N GLN A 46 0.31 5.88 0.43
CA GLN A 46 1.17 7.00 0.07
C GLN A 46 2.05 6.66 -1.12
N LEU A 47 2.67 5.47 -1.13
CA LEU A 47 3.53 5.02 -2.20
C LEU A 47 2.78 5.00 -3.55
N LEU A 48 1.56 4.46 -3.60
CA LEU A 48 0.71 4.46 -4.79
C LEU A 48 0.41 5.87 -5.31
N GLN A 49 0.12 6.83 -4.41
CA GLN A 49 -0.07 8.23 -4.80
C GLN A 49 1.22 8.85 -5.35
N THR A 50 2.36 8.47 -4.78
CA THR A 50 3.66 8.95 -5.27
C THR A 50 4.01 8.39 -6.64
N GLU A 51 3.69 7.14 -6.90
CA GLU A 51 3.88 6.47 -8.19
C GLU A 51 3.06 7.16 -9.28
N LEU A 52 1.76 7.42 -9.03
CA LEU A 52 0.92 8.15 -9.98
C LEU A 52 1.48 9.55 -10.28
N ALA A 53 1.98 10.26 -9.26
CA ALA A 53 2.58 11.58 -9.47
C ALA A 53 3.87 11.52 -10.29
N ALA A 54 4.69 10.49 -10.09
CA ALA A 54 5.88 10.26 -10.90
C ALA A 54 5.50 9.95 -12.35
N PHE A 55 4.49 9.10 -12.57
CA PHE A 55 3.97 8.78 -13.90
C PHE A 55 3.43 10.00 -14.64
N LEU A 56 2.64 10.85 -13.97
CA LEU A 56 2.10 12.06 -14.57
C LEU A 56 3.12 13.21 -14.71
N GLY A 57 4.23 13.14 -13.96
CA GLY A 57 5.27 14.18 -13.94
C GLY A 57 4.90 15.43 -13.13
N TYR A 58 3.79 15.41 -12.40
CA TYR A 58 3.35 16.54 -11.56
C TYR A 58 2.57 16.08 -10.32
N GLU A 59 2.66 16.86 -9.24
CA GLU A 59 1.94 16.60 -7.98
C GLU A 59 0.45 16.89 -8.06
N ARG A 60 -0.30 16.33 -7.10
CA ARG A 60 -1.72 16.67 -6.91
C ARG A 60 -1.88 18.19 -6.73
N HIS A 61 -2.86 18.78 -7.43
CA HIS A 61 -3.13 20.22 -7.47
C HIS A 61 -1.97 21.11 -7.95
N SER A 62 -1.00 20.56 -8.69
CA SER A 62 0.06 21.35 -9.29
C SER A 62 -0.42 22.06 -10.56
N TYR A 63 -0.11 23.36 -10.70
CA TYR A 63 -0.29 24.11 -11.96
C TYR A 63 0.42 23.47 -13.15
N ALA A 64 1.50 22.70 -12.91
CA ALA A 64 2.21 21.95 -13.95
C ALA A 64 1.36 20.88 -14.66
N GLY A 65 0.21 20.49 -14.07
CA GLY A 65 -0.75 19.58 -14.68
C GLY A 65 -1.85 20.25 -15.50
N ILE A 66 -1.80 21.57 -15.71
CA ILE A 66 -2.74 22.25 -16.59
C ILE A 66 -2.28 22.04 -18.03
N ASN A 67 -3.23 21.77 -18.94
CA ASN A 67 -2.98 21.46 -20.35
C ASN A 67 -2.12 20.21 -20.61
N THR A 68 -1.92 19.35 -19.59
CA THR A 68 -1.45 17.99 -19.85
C THR A 68 -2.58 17.16 -20.47
N ARG A 69 -2.25 16.37 -21.49
CA ARG A 69 -3.19 15.44 -22.16
C ARG A 69 -3.78 14.40 -21.21
N ASN A 70 -3.18 14.19 -20.04
CA ASN A 70 -3.64 13.23 -19.03
C ASN A 70 -3.80 13.90 -17.67
N ASN A 71 -4.84 13.49 -16.94
CA ASN A 71 -5.24 14.05 -15.66
C ASN A 71 -5.57 12.94 -14.66
N ARG A 72 -5.58 13.25 -13.36
CA ARG A 72 -6.02 12.32 -12.32
C ARG A 72 -7.54 12.13 -12.40
N ASN A 73 -8.02 10.90 -12.21
CA ASN A 73 -9.44 10.55 -12.28
C ASN A 73 -9.91 9.74 -11.06
N GLY A 74 -9.72 10.33 -9.88
CA GLY A 74 -10.09 9.71 -8.61
C GLY A 74 -9.28 8.44 -8.28
N SER A 75 -9.87 7.61 -7.45
CA SER A 75 -9.33 6.32 -6.99
C SER A 75 -10.46 5.28 -6.89
N TYR A 76 -10.10 4.03 -6.62
CA TYR A 76 -11.03 3.00 -6.19
C TYR A 76 -10.45 2.24 -5.01
N GLU A 77 -11.32 1.69 -4.17
CA GLU A 77 -10.92 0.89 -3.02
C GLU A 77 -10.63 -0.56 -3.43
N ARG A 78 -9.56 -1.12 -2.88
CA ARG A 78 -9.19 -2.52 -3.03
C ARG A 78 -8.72 -3.07 -1.69
N SER A 79 -9.45 -4.06 -1.18
CA SER A 79 -8.97 -4.87 -0.06
C SER A 79 -7.88 -5.83 -0.53
N PHE A 80 -6.78 -5.89 0.21
CA PHE A 80 -5.63 -6.75 -0.04
C PHE A 80 -5.20 -7.44 1.26
N ASP A 81 -5.18 -8.76 1.26
CA ASP A 81 -4.89 -9.52 2.47
C ASP A 81 -3.41 -9.84 2.57
N THR A 82 -2.86 -9.57 3.76
CA THR A 82 -1.46 -9.83 4.08
C THR A 82 -1.37 -10.68 5.34
N LYS A 83 -0.15 -11.12 5.66
CA LYS A 83 0.14 -11.83 6.92
C LYS A 83 -0.34 -11.07 8.17
N TYR A 84 -0.29 -9.73 8.13
CA TYR A 84 -0.66 -8.87 9.26
C TYR A 84 -2.15 -8.52 9.28
N GLY A 85 -2.94 -9.06 8.34
CA GLY A 85 -4.36 -8.78 8.19
C GLY A 85 -4.71 -8.10 6.86
N GLN A 86 -5.98 -7.72 6.75
CA GLN A 86 -6.51 -7.05 5.57
C GLN A 86 -6.13 -5.56 5.54
N LEU A 87 -5.67 -5.11 4.38
CA LEU A 87 -5.33 -3.73 4.10
C LEU A 87 -6.39 -3.10 3.21
N ASN A 88 -6.80 -1.87 3.52
CA ASN A 88 -7.69 -1.08 2.69
C ASN A 88 -6.87 -0.12 1.82
N LEU A 89 -6.76 -0.44 0.53
CA LEU A 89 -5.92 0.29 -0.41
C LEU A 89 -6.73 1.19 -1.34
N THR A 90 -6.29 2.44 -1.47
CA THR A 90 -6.88 3.50 -2.30
C THR A 90 -6.11 3.62 -3.62
N ILE A 91 -6.47 2.82 -4.62
CA ILE A 91 -5.71 2.75 -5.87
C ILE A 91 -6.01 3.98 -6.75
N PRO A 92 -5.01 4.82 -7.05
CA PRO A 92 -5.22 6.00 -7.89
C PRO A 92 -5.37 5.64 -9.37
N ARG A 93 -6.10 6.49 -10.11
CA ARG A 93 -6.31 6.34 -11.56
C ARG A 93 -5.98 7.62 -12.33
N ASP A 94 -5.54 7.42 -13.57
CA ASP A 94 -5.46 8.48 -14.57
C ASP A 94 -6.71 8.49 -15.46
N ARG A 95 -6.92 9.59 -16.20
CA ARG A 95 -8.10 9.79 -17.04
C ARG A 95 -8.04 9.01 -18.33
N ASN A 96 -6.84 8.75 -18.85
CA ASN A 96 -6.65 8.01 -20.09
C ASN A 96 -6.55 6.49 -19.85
N GLY A 97 -6.48 6.03 -18.59
CA GLY A 97 -6.38 4.62 -18.23
C GLY A 97 -5.05 3.97 -18.60
N ILE A 98 -3.98 4.76 -18.73
CA ILE A 98 -2.65 4.29 -19.13
C ILE A 98 -1.82 3.89 -17.90
N PHE A 99 -2.16 4.41 -16.72
CA PHE A 99 -1.41 4.14 -15.50
C PHE A 99 -1.69 2.72 -14.99
N HIS A 100 -0.61 1.95 -14.80
CA HIS A 100 -0.61 0.69 -14.08
C HIS A 100 0.38 0.76 -12.93
N ASN A 101 -0.04 0.33 -11.74
CA ASN A 101 0.82 0.28 -10.57
C ASN A 101 1.76 -0.94 -10.64
N HIS A 102 3.03 -0.76 -10.30
CA HIS A 102 4.03 -1.84 -10.36
C HIS A 102 4.15 -2.60 -9.05
N ILE A 103 3.67 -2.02 -7.94
CA ILE A 103 3.85 -2.56 -6.60
C ILE A 103 2.92 -3.74 -6.33
N LEU A 104 1.68 -3.68 -6.82
CA LEU A 104 0.68 -4.71 -6.61
C LEU A 104 0.40 -5.41 -7.93
N PRO A 105 0.32 -6.75 -7.95
CA PRO A 105 -0.08 -7.47 -9.15
C PRO A 105 -1.50 -7.04 -9.56
N ALA A 106 -1.77 -7.07 -10.87
CA ALA A 106 -3.11 -6.86 -11.38
C ALA A 106 -4.05 -7.93 -10.80
N TYR A 107 -5.21 -7.50 -10.30
CA TYR A 107 -6.26 -8.35 -9.71
C TYR A 107 -5.92 -9.19 -8.46
N GLY A 108 -4.65 -9.40 -8.11
CA GLY A 108 -4.24 -10.15 -6.90
C GLY A 108 -4.86 -9.64 -5.59
N ARG A 109 -5.45 -10.51 -4.78
CA ARG A 109 -6.14 -10.11 -3.54
C ARG A 109 -5.37 -10.46 -2.27
N HIS A 110 -4.35 -11.29 -2.37
CA HIS A 110 -3.60 -11.79 -1.23
C HIS A 110 -2.10 -11.79 -1.54
N SER A 111 -1.27 -11.82 -0.51
CA SER A 111 0.16 -12.08 -0.65
C SER A 111 0.46 -13.57 -0.87
N ASP A 112 1.56 -13.86 -1.57
CA ASP A 112 2.04 -15.22 -1.91
C ASP A 112 2.28 -16.15 -0.70
N SER A 113 2.27 -15.61 0.52
CA SER A 113 2.37 -16.37 1.76
C SER A 113 1.27 -17.44 1.91
N LEU A 114 0.06 -17.16 1.43
CA LEU A 114 -1.03 -18.16 1.47
C LEU A 114 -0.76 -19.31 0.50
N GLU A 115 -0.35 -18.99 -0.72
CA GLU A 115 -0.03 -19.99 -1.76
C GLU A 115 1.08 -20.95 -1.30
N THR A 116 2.15 -20.43 -0.70
CA THR A 116 3.23 -21.26 -0.16
C THR A 116 2.75 -22.19 0.96
N THR A 117 1.84 -21.75 1.81
CA THR A 117 1.27 -22.56 2.89
C THR A 117 0.39 -23.67 2.32
N VAL A 118 -0.48 -23.34 1.37
CA VAL A 118 -1.34 -24.32 0.67
C VAL A 118 -0.49 -25.40 0.01
N ILE A 119 0.57 -25.02 -0.71
CA ILE A 119 1.51 -25.97 -1.32
C ILE A 119 2.14 -26.88 -0.25
N GLN A 120 2.55 -26.35 0.89
CA GLN A 120 3.11 -27.14 2.00
C GLN A 120 2.10 -28.12 2.63
N LEU A 121 0.81 -27.78 2.66
CA LEU A 121 -0.23 -28.67 3.18
C LEU A 121 -0.47 -29.84 2.21
N TYR A 122 -0.48 -29.56 0.90
CA TYR A 122 -0.53 -30.60 -0.13
C TYR A 122 0.67 -31.54 -0.09
N THR A 123 1.90 -31.02 0.07
CA THR A 123 3.09 -31.88 0.18
C THR A 123 3.06 -32.77 1.43
N LYS A 124 2.35 -32.35 2.47
CA LYS A 124 2.11 -33.16 3.68
C LYS A 124 0.92 -34.14 3.55
N GLY A 125 0.24 -34.16 2.40
CA GLY A 125 -0.87 -35.08 2.13
C GLY A 125 -2.21 -34.66 2.75
N ILE A 126 -2.36 -33.39 3.13
CA ILE A 126 -3.62 -32.85 3.64
C ILE A 126 -4.56 -32.64 2.45
N THR A 127 -5.82 -33.06 2.59
CA THR A 127 -6.80 -33.01 1.50
C THR A 127 -7.36 -31.60 1.29
N THR A 128 -7.87 -31.32 0.09
CA THR A 128 -8.41 -29.99 -0.27
C THR A 128 -9.55 -29.53 0.64
N THR A 129 -10.34 -30.49 1.14
CA THR A 129 -11.46 -30.24 2.05
C THR A 129 -10.99 -29.86 3.45
N GLU A 130 -9.80 -30.32 3.86
CA GLU A 130 -9.20 -30.00 5.16
C GLU A 130 -8.41 -28.68 5.12
N ILE A 131 -8.05 -28.20 3.93
CA ILE A 131 -7.32 -26.93 3.72
C ILE A 131 -8.29 -25.72 3.66
N ALA A 132 -9.52 -25.93 3.15
CA ALA A 132 -10.53 -24.90 2.95
C ALA A 132 -11.19 -24.43 4.26
#